data_AF-A0A954QBY6-F1
#
_entry.id   AF-A0A954QBY6-F1
#
_cell.length_a   1.000
_cell.length_b   1.000
_cell.length_c   1.000
_cell.angle_alpha   90.00
_cell.angle_beta   90.00
_cell.angle_gamma   90.00
#
_symmetry.space_group_name_H-M   'P 1'
#
loop_
_entity.id
_entity.type
_entity.pdbx_description
1 polymer ?
#
loop_
_entity_poly.entity_id
_entity_poly.type
_entity_poly.pdbx_seq_one_letter_code
_entity_poly.pdbx_strand_id
1 'polypeptide(L)'
;MYSRFRISTTFLTVCLCVWLINIPSAADVVDLETALASQVQFDFEETPLAQLLESVSRRYKVPIVADRMALEAAGRDLSEIVISCQTADLPLAKALEALLAPIQLQWIARHDVVLVTTDKAAAEDYYETRVYKVTRRVPADRRMRSIMWSVEPTSWSTTGGKGDAAPLMPNLLLVYQSPLLHRQIAQRFASSVVPVRAPHDADPRSGTELEKKLRSPTFIDVKSQRLVDVMGRLGDTHSIAIKFDKQSLDEAGIPSDDLTVTLQVGELRTLASGLSLLLEQSDSELRWLERGNEIAITTAGSAACEMVRETYEVKEILHNDDIAQLIDAVQYAVAPTTWEQAGGYATIESRKDGTKLEILQCASVHRILRRLFADLRVGRTPKNQP
;
A
#
# COMPACT_ATOMS: atom_id res chain seq x y z
N MET A 1 -69.17 -17.99 22.28
CA MET A 1 -69.32 -16.52 22.24
C MET A 1 -68.16 -15.99 21.40
N TYR A 2 -68.46 -15.45 20.21
CA TYR A 2 -67.68 -14.57 19.30
C TYR A 2 -66.14 -14.73 19.19
N SER A 3 -65.45 -14.57 18.06
CA SER A 3 -65.74 -14.28 16.65
C SER A 3 -64.35 -14.12 15.99
N ARG A 4 -64.29 -14.43 14.70
CA ARG A 4 -63.17 -14.23 13.78
C ARG A 4 -62.60 -12.80 13.80
N PHE A 5 -61.31 -12.67 13.56
CA PHE A 5 -60.78 -11.66 12.62
C PHE A 5 -59.63 -12.27 11.79
N ARG A 6 -59.91 -12.47 10.51
CA ARG A 6 -58.91 -12.62 9.44
C ARG A 6 -58.42 -11.21 9.11
N ILE A 7 -57.12 -10.99 9.16
CA ILE A 7 -56.50 -9.89 8.40
C ILE A 7 -55.50 -10.53 7.46
N SER A 8 -55.82 -10.37 6.17
CA SER A 8 -54.99 -10.67 5.02
C SER A 8 -53.90 -9.61 4.96
N THR A 9 -52.64 -10.01 5.05
CA THR A 9 -51.52 -9.10 4.79
C THR A 9 -50.67 -9.70 3.69
N THR A 10 -50.84 -9.12 2.51
CA THR A 10 -49.97 -9.16 1.35
C THR A 10 -48.49 -9.19 1.75
N PHE A 11 -47.80 -10.27 1.41
CA PHE A 11 -46.35 -10.35 1.41
C PHE A 11 -45.81 -9.39 0.35
N LEU A 12 -45.39 -8.20 0.79
CA LEU A 12 -44.51 -7.33 0.02
C LEU A 12 -43.09 -7.91 0.13
N THR A 13 -42.65 -8.50 -0.98
CA THR A 13 -41.28 -8.96 -1.21
C THR A 13 -40.34 -7.76 -1.14
N VAL A 14 -39.82 -7.46 0.04
CA VAL A 14 -38.64 -6.61 0.18
C VAL A 14 -37.44 -7.49 -0.16
N CYS A 15 -36.91 -7.32 -1.38
CA CYS A 15 -35.61 -7.85 -1.80
C CYS A 15 -34.51 -7.23 -0.91
N LEU A 16 -34.31 -7.82 0.27
CA LEU A 16 -33.08 -7.69 1.02
C LEU A 16 -32.04 -8.55 0.31
N CYS A 17 -31.34 -7.95 -0.66
CA CYS A 17 -30.07 -8.48 -1.15
C CYS A 17 -29.03 -8.35 -0.03
N VAL A 18 -29.13 -9.21 0.98
CA VAL A 18 -28.03 -9.51 1.89
C VAL A 18 -27.01 -10.27 1.04
N TRP A 19 -26.06 -9.56 0.47
CA TRP A 19 -24.82 -10.19 0.05
C TRP A 19 -24.20 -10.80 1.31
N LEU A 20 -24.27 -12.12 1.43
CA LEU A 20 -23.46 -12.89 2.37
C LEU A 20 -22.00 -12.59 2.04
N ILE A 21 -21.37 -11.70 2.80
CA ILE A 21 -19.96 -11.37 2.65
C ILE A 21 -19.19 -12.57 3.18
N ASN A 22 -18.71 -13.40 2.26
CA ASN A 22 -17.78 -14.48 2.54
C ASN A 22 -16.43 -13.83 2.90
N ILE A 23 -15.90 -14.07 4.11
CA ILE A 23 -14.53 -13.68 4.44
C ILE A 23 -13.63 -14.69 3.71
N PRO A 24 -12.83 -14.26 2.70
CA PRO A 24 -11.97 -15.19 1.99
C PRO A 24 -10.90 -15.75 2.94
N SER A 25 -10.41 -16.96 2.71
CA SER A 25 -9.28 -17.48 3.50
C SER A 25 -7.99 -16.76 3.08
N ALA A 26 -7.12 -16.44 4.04
CA ALA A 26 -5.81 -15.82 3.75
C ALA A 26 -4.92 -16.69 2.85
N ALA A 27 -5.22 -18.00 2.74
CA ALA A 27 -4.53 -18.94 1.87
C ALA A 27 -4.95 -18.88 0.38
N ASP A 28 -6.09 -18.28 0.07
CA ASP A 28 -6.66 -18.28 -1.29
C ASP A 28 -6.22 -17.07 -2.13
N VAL A 29 -5.60 -16.05 -1.51
CA VAL A 29 -5.16 -14.83 -2.20
C VAL A 29 -3.80 -15.06 -2.86
N VAL A 30 -3.79 -15.04 -4.20
CA VAL A 30 -2.58 -15.22 -5.03
C VAL A 30 -1.58 -14.10 -4.75
N ASP A 31 -0.30 -14.47 -4.58
CA ASP A 31 0.79 -13.50 -4.51
C ASP A 31 0.83 -12.63 -5.78
N LEU A 32 0.77 -11.31 -5.60
CA LEU A 32 0.63 -10.35 -6.69
C LEU A 32 1.76 -10.47 -7.72
N GLU A 33 3.00 -10.73 -7.27
CA GLU A 33 4.14 -10.88 -8.17
C GLU A 33 4.01 -12.12 -9.05
N THR A 34 3.57 -13.23 -8.44
CA THR A 34 3.31 -14.48 -9.15
C THR A 34 2.20 -14.30 -10.19
N ALA A 35 1.13 -13.60 -9.84
CA ALA A 35 0.03 -13.35 -10.76
C ALA A 35 0.44 -12.45 -11.94
N LEU A 36 1.24 -11.41 -11.67
CA LEU A 36 1.78 -10.50 -12.69
C LEU A 36 2.75 -11.19 -13.68
N ALA A 37 3.35 -12.32 -13.30
CA ALA A 37 4.22 -13.12 -14.15
C ALA A 37 3.47 -14.13 -15.03
N SER A 38 2.17 -14.34 -14.80
CA SER A 38 1.35 -15.26 -15.60
C SER A 38 1.25 -14.80 -17.06
N GLN A 39 1.26 -15.76 -17.99
CA GLN A 39 1.13 -15.47 -19.43
C GLN A 39 -0.32 -15.17 -19.79
N VAL A 40 -0.53 -14.12 -20.57
CA VAL A 40 -1.86 -13.63 -20.94
C VAL A 40 -1.93 -13.25 -22.42
N GLN A 41 -3.15 -13.30 -22.93
CA GLN A 41 -3.51 -12.79 -24.26
C GLN A 41 -4.67 -11.83 -24.09
N PHE A 42 -4.55 -10.64 -24.68
CA PHE A 42 -5.61 -9.65 -24.73
C PHE A 42 -6.10 -9.50 -26.16
N ASP A 43 -7.41 -9.48 -26.29
CA ASP A 43 -8.11 -9.14 -27.53
C ASP A 43 -9.30 -8.29 -27.10
N PHE A 44 -9.11 -6.98 -27.13
CA PHE A 44 -10.12 -6.00 -26.77
C PHE A 44 -10.31 -5.05 -27.94
N GLU A 45 -11.56 -4.81 -28.31
CA GLU A 45 -11.95 -3.89 -29.37
C GLU A 45 -12.89 -2.84 -28.76
N GLU A 46 -12.49 -1.56 -28.84
CA GLU A 46 -13.24 -0.38 -28.37
C GLU A 46 -13.89 -0.55 -26.99
N THR A 47 -13.18 -1.20 -26.07
CA THR A 47 -13.73 -1.57 -24.76
C THR A 47 -13.47 -0.46 -23.74
N PRO A 48 -14.48 -0.01 -22.95
CA PRO A 48 -14.28 0.94 -21.87
C PRO A 48 -13.28 0.42 -20.83
N LEU A 49 -12.32 1.25 -20.43
CA LEU A 49 -11.24 0.88 -19.52
C LEU A 49 -11.76 0.28 -18.21
N ALA A 50 -12.82 0.85 -17.62
CA ALA A 50 -13.43 0.30 -16.41
C ALA A 50 -13.86 -1.17 -16.57
N GLN A 51 -14.53 -1.49 -17.67
CA GLN A 51 -14.99 -2.86 -17.95
C GLN A 51 -13.81 -3.78 -18.26
N LEU A 52 -12.80 -3.27 -18.97
CA LEU A 52 -11.58 -4.00 -19.27
C LEU A 52 -10.86 -4.40 -17.98
N LEU A 53 -10.59 -3.44 -17.09
CA LEU A 53 -9.90 -3.70 -15.82
C LEU A 53 -10.67 -4.71 -14.96
N GLU A 54 -11.99 -4.60 -14.89
CA GLU A 54 -12.84 -5.56 -14.19
C GLU A 54 -12.73 -6.98 -14.81
N SER A 55 -12.75 -7.07 -16.15
CA SER A 55 -12.65 -8.35 -16.86
C SER A 55 -11.29 -9.03 -16.62
N VAL A 56 -10.20 -8.26 -16.69
CA VAL A 56 -8.83 -8.74 -16.44
C VAL A 56 -8.69 -9.16 -14.97
N SER A 57 -9.19 -8.34 -14.05
CA SER A 57 -9.18 -8.61 -12.61
C SER A 57 -9.84 -9.96 -12.30
N ARG A 58 -11.07 -10.17 -12.78
CA ARG A 58 -11.81 -11.43 -12.59
C ARG A 58 -11.13 -12.62 -13.26
N ARG A 59 -10.63 -12.45 -14.49
CA ARG A 59 -10.06 -13.54 -15.29
C ARG A 59 -8.76 -14.08 -14.69
N TYR A 60 -7.89 -13.19 -14.22
CA TYR A 60 -6.57 -13.54 -13.70
C TYR A 60 -6.50 -13.56 -12.17
N LYS A 61 -7.62 -13.28 -11.49
CA LYS A 61 -7.73 -13.21 -10.02
C LYS A 61 -6.70 -12.25 -9.42
N VAL A 62 -6.52 -11.10 -10.07
CA VAL A 62 -5.64 -10.03 -9.60
C VAL A 62 -6.51 -8.83 -9.29
N PRO A 63 -6.51 -8.28 -8.07
CA PRO A 63 -7.26 -7.07 -7.80
C PRO A 63 -6.63 -5.90 -8.56
N ILE A 64 -7.38 -5.34 -9.52
CA ILE A 64 -6.97 -4.19 -10.33
C ILE A 64 -7.94 -3.04 -10.07
N VAL A 65 -7.39 -1.86 -9.75
CA VAL A 65 -8.13 -0.65 -9.35
C VAL A 65 -7.71 0.50 -10.23
N ALA A 66 -8.65 1.30 -10.70
CA ALA A 66 -8.35 2.59 -11.30
C ALA A 66 -8.25 3.66 -10.21
N ASP A 67 -7.19 4.45 -10.26
CA ASP A 67 -6.96 5.60 -9.39
C ASP A 67 -7.82 6.78 -9.85
N ARG A 68 -9.05 6.83 -9.34
CA ARG A 68 -10.04 7.82 -9.76
C ARG A 68 -9.60 9.23 -9.42
N MET A 69 -9.03 9.43 -8.23
CA MET A 69 -8.54 10.73 -7.77
C MET A 69 -7.46 11.28 -8.71
N ALA A 70 -6.47 10.47 -9.08
CA ALA A 70 -5.42 10.92 -10.01
C ALA A 70 -5.93 11.16 -11.44
N LEU A 71 -6.91 10.37 -11.90
CA LEU A 71 -7.55 10.56 -13.20
C LEU A 71 -8.38 11.85 -13.25
N GLU A 72 -9.20 12.09 -12.23
CA GLU A 72 -10.04 13.29 -12.09
C GLU A 72 -9.17 14.55 -11.95
N ALA A 73 -8.10 14.49 -11.16
CA ALA A 73 -7.12 15.58 -11.05
C ALA A 73 -6.41 15.89 -12.38
N ALA A 74 -6.29 14.90 -13.27
CA ALA A 74 -5.81 15.07 -14.64
C ALA A 74 -6.91 15.46 -15.64
N GLY A 75 -8.15 15.68 -15.19
CA GLY A 75 -9.30 16.02 -16.02
C GLY A 75 -9.78 14.88 -16.91
N ARG A 76 -9.58 13.62 -16.49
CA ARG A 76 -9.92 12.42 -17.26
C ARG A 76 -11.03 11.65 -16.58
N ASP A 77 -12.13 11.43 -17.28
CA ASP A 77 -13.20 10.54 -16.81
C ASP A 77 -12.88 9.09 -17.20
N LEU A 78 -12.82 8.21 -16.20
CA LEU A 78 -12.58 6.77 -16.40
C LEU A 78 -13.62 6.12 -17.34
N SER A 79 -14.85 6.62 -17.35
CA SER A 79 -15.95 6.08 -18.16
C SER A 79 -15.84 6.42 -19.65
N GLU A 80 -15.08 7.46 -20.00
CA GLU A 80 -14.89 7.91 -21.39
C GLU A 80 -13.67 7.27 -22.05
N ILE A 81 -12.76 6.66 -21.27
CA ILE A 81 -11.56 6.04 -21.79
C ILE A 81 -11.92 4.68 -22.43
N VAL A 82 -11.75 4.59 -23.74
CA VAL A 82 -11.88 3.35 -24.52
C VAL A 82 -10.53 2.89 -25.03
N ILE A 83 -10.34 1.58 -25.09
CA ILE A 83 -9.07 0.96 -25.48
C ILE A 83 -9.34 -0.18 -26.45
N SER A 84 -8.54 -0.20 -27.52
CA SER A 84 -8.39 -1.37 -28.40
C SER A 84 -6.98 -1.89 -28.25
N CYS A 85 -6.80 -3.17 -27.97
CA CYS A 85 -5.48 -3.77 -27.93
C CYS A 85 -5.53 -5.25 -28.29
N GLN A 86 -4.47 -5.69 -28.95
CA GLN A 86 -4.20 -7.09 -29.21
C GLN A 86 -2.77 -7.39 -28.78
N THR A 87 -2.63 -8.37 -27.89
CA THR A 87 -1.31 -8.82 -27.41
C THR A 87 -1.16 -10.31 -27.64
N ALA A 88 0.02 -10.71 -28.13
CA ALA A 88 0.39 -12.10 -28.30
C ALA A 88 1.22 -12.55 -27.10
N ASP A 89 0.73 -13.54 -26.35
CA ASP A 89 1.41 -14.29 -25.27
C ASP A 89 2.52 -13.52 -24.53
N LEU A 90 2.11 -12.62 -23.62
CA LEU A 90 3.02 -11.82 -22.79
C LEU A 90 2.70 -12.01 -21.30
N PRO A 91 3.68 -11.80 -20.39
CA PRO A 91 3.39 -11.70 -18.97
C PRO A 91 2.36 -10.60 -18.69
N LEU A 92 1.42 -10.82 -17.76
CA LEU A 92 0.36 -9.88 -17.40
C LEU A 92 0.91 -8.48 -17.11
N ALA A 93 2.02 -8.37 -16.38
CA ALA A 93 2.74 -7.12 -16.14
C ALA A 93 3.06 -6.33 -17.42
N LYS A 94 3.53 -7.03 -18.46
CA LYS A 94 3.91 -6.43 -19.75
C LYS A 94 2.70 -6.16 -20.63
N ALA A 95 1.70 -7.03 -20.58
CA ALA A 95 0.44 -6.81 -21.28
C ALA A 95 -0.28 -5.56 -20.74
N LEU A 96 -0.34 -5.37 -19.42
CA LEU A 96 -0.89 -4.16 -18.80
C LEU A 96 -0.07 -2.91 -19.15
N GLU A 97 1.26 -3.00 -19.16
CA GLU A 97 2.13 -1.89 -19.57
C GLU A 97 1.86 -1.47 -21.03
N ALA A 98 1.78 -2.44 -21.95
CA ALA A 98 1.48 -2.18 -23.35
C ALA A 98 0.06 -1.63 -23.58
N LEU A 99 -0.91 -2.09 -22.78
CA LEU A 99 -2.31 -1.65 -22.84
C LEU A 99 -2.48 -0.21 -22.38
N LEU A 100 -1.77 0.19 -21.32
CA LEU A 100 -1.93 1.50 -20.68
C LEU A 100 -1.05 2.60 -21.30
N ALA A 101 0.08 2.23 -21.92
CA ALA A 101 1.02 3.20 -22.50
C ALA A 101 0.40 4.14 -23.56
N PRO A 102 -0.44 3.69 -24.53
CA PRO A 102 -1.03 4.56 -25.54
C PRO A 102 -1.93 5.65 -24.96
N ILE A 103 -2.49 5.41 -23.78
CA ILE A 103 -3.38 6.34 -23.08
C ILE A 103 -2.70 7.05 -21.92
N GLN A 104 -1.36 7.03 -21.84
CA GLN A 104 -0.57 7.73 -20.81
C GLN A 104 -0.98 7.38 -19.37
N LEU A 105 -1.29 6.10 -19.16
CA LEU A 105 -1.51 5.52 -17.83
C LEU A 105 -0.42 4.50 -17.53
N GLN A 106 -0.19 4.26 -16.25
CA GLN A 106 0.71 3.24 -15.75
C GLN A 106 0.00 2.39 -14.72
N TRP A 107 0.56 1.22 -14.45
CA TRP A 107 0.18 0.45 -13.27
C TRP A 107 1.32 0.45 -12.25
N ILE A 108 0.94 0.52 -10.98
CA ILE A 108 1.82 0.37 -9.83
C ILE A 108 1.27 -0.72 -8.90
N ALA A 109 2.15 -1.46 -8.25
CA ALA A 109 1.75 -2.37 -7.17
C ALA A 109 1.68 -1.57 -5.86
N ARG A 110 0.49 -1.47 -5.26
CA ARG A 110 0.25 -0.73 -4.02
C ARG A 110 -0.86 -1.41 -3.24
N HIS A 111 -0.74 -1.50 -1.91
CA HIS A 111 -1.75 -2.12 -1.04
C HIS A 111 -2.19 -3.52 -1.49
N ASP A 112 -1.24 -4.35 -1.98
CA ASP A 112 -1.49 -5.67 -2.57
C ASP A 112 -2.44 -5.68 -3.79
N VAL A 113 -2.66 -4.54 -4.43
CA VAL A 113 -3.42 -4.42 -5.68
C VAL A 113 -2.59 -3.83 -6.81
N VAL A 114 -3.06 -4.01 -8.04
CA VAL A 114 -2.59 -3.27 -9.21
C VAL A 114 -3.40 -1.98 -9.29
N LEU A 115 -2.78 -0.86 -8.93
CA LEU A 115 -3.39 0.46 -9.11
C LEU A 115 -2.99 1.02 -10.48
N VAL A 116 -3.99 1.29 -11.32
CA VAL A 116 -3.86 1.95 -12.62
C VAL A 116 -4.04 3.45 -12.42
N THR A 117 -3.00 4.22 -12.66
CA THR A 117 -2.96 5.66 -12.38
C THR A 117 -2.27 6.43 -13.50
N THR A 118 -2.23 7.76 -13.43
CA THR A 118 -1.57 8.60 -14.42
C THR A 118 -0.06 8.50 -14.33
N ASP A 119 0.66 8.78 -15.43
CA ASP A 119 2.13 8.80 -15.45
C ASP A 119 2.70 9.72 -14.33
N LYS A 120 2.08 10.89 -14.16
CA LYS A 120 2.48 11.86 -13.14
C LYS A 120 2.30 11.30 -11.72
N ALA A 121 1.12 10.81 -11.38
CA ALA A 121 0.85 10.29 -10.04
C ALA A 121 1.73 9.06 -9.72
N ALA A 122 1.91 8.15 -10.69
CA ALA A 122 2.80 7.01 -10.56
C ALA A 122 4.26 7.40 -10.24
N ALA A 123 4.70 8.58 -10.68
CA ALA A 123 6.05 9.08 -10.47
C ALA A 123 6.20 9.97 -9.22
N GLU A 124 5.18 10.76 -8.87
CA GLU A 124 5.33 11.90 -7.96
C GLU A 124 4.52 11.84 -6.66
N ASP A 125 3.49 10.98 -6.61
CA ASP A 125 2.53 10.96 -5.50
C ASP A 125 2.71 9.73 -4.60
N TYR A 126 3.25 8.64 -5.15
CA TYR A 126 3.45 7.38 -4.42
C TYR A 126 4.93 7.13 -4.16
N TYR A 127 5.30 7.02 -2.89
CA TYR A 127 6.65 6.66 -2.47
C TYR A 127 6.60 5.60 -1.39
N GLU A 128 7.55 4.68 -1.43
CA GLU A 128 7.69 3.65 -0.41
C GLU A 128 9.15 3.28 -0.22
N THR A 129 9.43 2.68 0.94
CA THR A 129 10.75 2.16 1.27
C THR A 129 10.81 0.68 0.92
N ARG A 130 11.78 0.26 0.11
CA ARG A 130 12.09 -1.16 -0.12
C ARG A 130 13.52 -1.47 0.29
N VAL A 131 13.69 -2.65 0.88
CA VAL A 131 15.00 -3.24 1.14
C VAL A 131 15.43 -4.05 -0.07
N TYR A 132 16.67 -3.84 -0.50
CA TYR A 132 17.30 -4.66 -1.51
C TYR A 132 18.58 -5.30 -0.96
N LYS A 133 18.80 -6.56 -1.32
CA LYS A 133 20.05 -7.27 -1.09
C LYS A 133 20.90 -7.22 -2.36
N VAL A 134 22.11 -6.73 -2.21
CA VAL A 134 23.11 -6.68 -3.29
C VAL A 134 23.82 -8.03 -3.32
N THR A 135 23.64 -8.79 -4.41
CA THR A 135 23.92 -10.23 -4.41
C THR A 135 25.32 -10.64 -4.89
N ARG A 136 26.20 -9.74 -5.37
CA ARG A 136 27.59 -10.05 -5.80
C ARG A 136 28.53 -8.83 -5.84
N ARG A 137 29.84 -9.04 -5.56
CA ARG A 137 31.12 -8.28 -5.87
C ARG A 137 31.16 -6.73 -5.89
N VAL A 138 30.05 -6.04 -5.73
CA VAL A 138 29.96 -4.59 -5.75
C VAL A 138 29.46 -4.13 -4.38
N PRO A 139 30.23 -3.31 -3.66
CA PRO A 139 29.78 -2.68 -2.42
C PRO A 139 28.43 -1.97 -2.59
N ALA A 140 27.59 -2.01 -1.56
CA ALA A 140 26.24 -1.44 -1.62
C ALA A 140 26.23 0.04 -2.01
N ASP A 141 27.21 0.83 -1.54
CA ASP A 141 27.38 2.25 -1.88
C ASP A 141 27.65 2.48 -3.38
N ARG A 142 28.43 1.60 -4.01
CA ARG A 142 28.73 1.70 -5.44
C ARG A 142 27.50 1.34 -6.27
N ARG A 143 26.75 0.33 -5.82
CA ARG A 143 25.49 -0.07 -6.47
C ARG A 143 24.44 1.04 -6.35
N MET A 144 24.30 1.62 -5.17
CA MET A 144 23.44 2.78 -4.89
C MET A 144 23.73 3.92 -5.87
N ARG A 145 24.99 4.36 -5.96
CA ARG A 145 25.38 5.44 -6.89
C ARG A 145 25.03 5.11 -8.35
N SER A 146 25.24 3.86 -8.77
CA SER A 146 24.87 3.43 -10.12
C SER A 146 23.36 3.48 -10.37
N ILE A 147 22.54 3.12 -9.37
CA ILE A 147 21.08 3.23 -9.45
C ILE A 147 20.69 4.71 -9.59
N MET A 148 21.16 5.56 -8.68
CA MET A 148 20.79 6.99 -8.66
C MET A 148 21.17 7.71 -9.96
N TRP A 149 22.29 7.33 -10.58
CA TRP A 149 22.74 7.94 -11.84
C TRP A 149 22.06 7.42 -13.11
N SER A 150 21.38 6.27 -13.05
CA SER A 150 20.86 5.62 -14.25
C SER A 150 19.34 5.49 -14.27
N VAL A 151 18.69 5.44 -13.10
CA VAL A 151 17.24 5.34 -12.98
C VAL A 151 16.72 6.72 -12.60
N GLU A 152 16.02 7.36 -13.54
CA GLU A 152 15.44 8.70 -13.40
C GLU A 152 16.30 9.67 -12.56
N PRO A 153 17.45 10.13 -13.07
CA PRO A 153 18.46 10.80 -12.24
C PRO A 153 17.98 12.07 -11.52
N THR A 154 16.96 12.75 -12.05
CA THR A 154 16.34 13.94 -11.47
C THR A 154 15.40 13.64 -10.32
N SER A 155 14.98 12.38 -10.14
CA SER A 155 14.04 11.96 -9.09
C SER A 155 14.67 11.82 -7.70
N TRP A 156 16.00 11.91 -7.58
CA TRP A 156 16.73 11.71 -6.34
C TRP A 156 17.04 13.02 -5.60
N SER A 157 17.13 12.95 -4.28
CA SER A 157 17.39 14.09 -3.38
C SER A 157 18.68 14.84 -3.73
N THR A 158 19.72 14.12 -4.19
CA THR A 158 20.99 14.71 -4.66
C THR A 158 20.84 15.67 -5.84
N THR A 159 19.73 15.61 -6.57
CA THR A 159 19.40 16.49 -7.70
C THR A 159 18.10 17.28 -7.48
N GLY A 160 17.59 17.33 -6.25
CA GLY A 160 16.37 18.05 -5.88
C GLY A 160 15.07 17.25 -6.05
N GLY A 161 15.13 15.96 -6.37
CA GLY A 161 13.97 15.07 -6.36
C GLY A 161 13.61 14.60 -4.94
N LYS A 162 12.50 13.85 -4.81
CA LYS A 162 11.98 13.36 -3.51
C LYS A 162 12.57 12.02 -3.08
N GLY A 163 13.10 11.23 -4.01
CA GLY A 163 13.59 9.88 -3.74
C GLY A 163 14.96 9.88 -3.07
N ASP A 164 15.22 8.84 -2.29
CA ASP A 164 16.51 8.68 -1.59
C ASP A 164 16.94 7.22 -1.54
N ALA A 165 18.22 6.99 -1.25
CA ALA A 165 18.77 5.66 -1.06
C ALA A 165 19.91 5.68 -0.05
N ALA A 166 19.92 4.69 0.84
CA ALA A 166 20.94 4.57 1.87
C ALA A 166 21.54 3.16 1.93
N PRO A 167 22.88 3.03 1.90
CA PRO A 167 23.54 1.74 1.99
C PRO A 167 23.56 1.28 3.46
N LEU A 168 23.29 0.00 3.68
CA LEU A 168 23.43 -0.64 4.98
C LEU A 168 24.41 -1.81 4.84
N MET A 169 25.61 -1.65 5.37
CA MET A 169 26.71 -2.57 5.16
C MET A 169 26.40 -3.96 5.71
N PRO A 170 26.90 -5.05 5.08
CA PRO A 170 27.81 -5.02 3.94
C PRO A 170 27.10 -5.01 2.58
N ASN A 171 25.82 -5.37 2.50
CA ASN A 171 25.16 -5.67 1.23
C ASN A 171 23.66 -5.37 1.18
N LEU A 172 23.12 -4.59 2.12
CA LEU A 172 21.75 -4.13 2.05
C LEU A 172 21.70 -2.70 1.52
N LEU A 173 20.62 -2.36 0.83
CA LEU A 173 20.35 -1.05 0.29
C LEU A 173 18.89 -0.73 0.59
N LEU A 174 18.65 0.34 1.32
CA LEU A 174 17.31 0.88 1.49
C LEU A 174 17.09 1.91 0.38
N VAL A 175 15.96 1.82 -0.31
CA VAL A 175 15.60 2.76 -1.37
C VAL A 175 14.21 3.29 -1.07
N TYR A 176 14.09 4.62 -1.00
CA TYR A 176 12.84 5.35 -0.91
C TYR A 176 12.49 5.94 -2.26
N GLN A 177 11.52 5.34 -2.96
CA GLN A 177 11.18 5.77 -4.31
C GLN A 177 9.76 5.32 -4.70
N SER A 178 9.26 5.79 -5.85
CA SER A 178 7.97 5.33 -6.36
C SER A 178 7.96 3.85 -6.75
N PRO A 179 6.82 3.14 -6.61
CA PRO A 179 6.71 1.74 -7.01
C PRO A 179 7.07 1.50 -8.48
N LEU A 180 6.81 2.48 -9.35
CA LEU A 180 7.19 2.47 -10.76
C LEU A 180 8.71 2.36 -10.93
N LEU A 181 9.45 3.22 -10.24
CA LEU A 181 10.91 3.22 -10.29
C LEU A 181 11.52 2.02 -9.55
N HIS A 182 10.90 1.53 -8.47
CA HIS A 182 11.29 0.27 -7.86
C HIS A 182 11.23 -0.92 -8.84
N ARG A 183 10.20 -0.96 -9.69
CA ARG A 183 10.08 -1.94 -10.79
C ARG A 183 11.20 -1.76 -11.80
N GLN A 184 11.52 -0.53 -12.20
CA GLN A 184 12.65 -0.26 -13.11
C GLN A 184 14.00 -0.66 -12.51
N ILE A 185 14.22 -0.41 -11.21
CA ILE A 185 15.43 -0.84 -10.48
C ILE A 185 15.54 -2.37 -10.51
N ALA A 186 14.46 -3.07 -10.15
CA ALA A 186 14.44 -4.53 -10.14
C ALA A 186 14.71 -5.12 -11.53
N GLN A 187 14.20 -4.50 -12.59
CA GLN A 187 14.44 -4.92 -13.98
C GLN A 187 15.88 -4.64 -14.44
N ARG A 188 16.36 -3.40 -14.30
CA ARG A 188 17.69 -2.99 -14.79
C ARG A 188 18.84 -3.62 -14.01
N PHE A 189 18.65 -3.89 -12.72
CA PHE A 189 19.68 -4.43 -11.83
C PHE A 189 19.42 -5.86 -11.36
N ALA A 190 18.54 -6.59 -12.04
CA ALA A 190 18.12 -7.97 -11.70
C ALA A 190 19.29 -8.93 -11.38
N SER A 191 20.44 -8.75 -12.05
CA SER A 191 21.64 -9.59 -11.86
C SER A 191 22.41 -9.31 -10.57
N SER A 192 22.13 -8.20 -9.88
CA SER A 192 22.94 -7.73 -8.75
C SER A 192 22.15 -7.21 -7.55
N VAL A 193 20.84 -7.00 -7.71
CA VAL A 193 19.96 -6.40 -6.72
C VAL A 193 18.69 -7.25 -6.65
N VAL A 194 18.39 -7.77 -5.46
CA VAL A 194 17.21 -8.61 -5.22
C VAL A 194 16.37 -7.96 -4.12
N PRO A 195 15.08 -7.71 -4.33
CA PRO A 195 14.21 -7.18 -3.28
C PRO A 195 14.15 -8.18 -2.13
N VAL A 196 14.22 -7.66 -0.90
CA VAL A 196 14.05 -8.44 0.32
C VAL A 196 12.66 -8.15 0.86
N ARG A 197 11.89 -9.20 1.09
CA ARG A 197 10.59 -9.12 1.75
C ARG A 197 10.50 -10.23 2.77
N ALA A 198 10.21 -9.87 4.01
CA ALA A 198 9.82 -10.81 5.03
C ALA A 198 8.44 -11.38 4.68
N PRO A 199 8.16 -12.65 5.04
CA PRO A 199 6.80 -13.15 5.03
C PRO A 199 5.84 -12.16 5.70
N HIS A 200 4.61 -12.05 5.18
CA HIS A 200 3.61 -11.15 5.75
C HIS A 200 3.33 -11.47 7.24
N ASP A 201 3.51 -12.74 7.62
CA ASP A 201 3.33 -13.26 8.97
C ASP A 201 4.65 -13.56 9.68
N ALA A 202 5.77 -12.97 9.24
CA ALA A 202 7.12 -13.29 9.72
C ALA A 202 7.31 -13.07 11.23
N ASP A 203 6.43 -12.29 11.87
CA ASP A 203 6.32 -12.25 13.32
C ASP A 203 4.85 -12.35 13.77
N PRO A 204 4.36 -13.57 14.07
CA PRO A 204 3.02 -13.77 14.65
C PRO A 204 2.94 -13.40 16.14
N ARG A 205 4.09 -13.16 16.80
CA ARG A 205 4.19 -12.88 18.23
C ARG A 205 4.21 -11.39 18.53
N SER A 206 4.60 -10.58 17.56
CA SER A 206 4.58 -9.12 17.63
C SER A 206 3.36 -8.56 16.89
N GLY A 207 2.43 -8.02 17.64
CA GLY A 207 1.32 -7.24 17.13
C GLY A 207 0.14 -7.22 18.09
N THR A 208 -0.54 -6.09 18.16
CA THR A 208 -1.77 -5.95 18.95
C THR A 208 -2.88 -6.83 18.36
N GLU A 209 -3.94 -7.10 19.14
CA GLU A 209 -5.13 -7.78 18.58
C GLU A 209 -5.71 -7.02 17.39
N LEU A 210 -5.66 -5.69 17.41
CA LEU A 210 -6.02 -4.84 16.28
C LEU A 210 -5.15 -5.13 15.04
N GLU A 211 -3.83 -5.25 15.20
CA GLU A 211 -2.91 -5.54 14.09
C GLU A 211 -3.22 -6.91 13.44
N LYS A 212 -3.55 -7.92 14.25
CA LYS A 212 -3.98 -9.23 13.72
C LYS A 212 -5.26 -9.12 12.90
N LYS A 213 -6.24 -8.34 13.37
CA LYS A 213 -7.49 -8.11 12.63
C LYS A 213 -7.26 -7.30 11.35
N LEU A 214 -6.38 -6.30 11.38
CA LEU A 214 -5.99 -5.51 10.20
C LEU A 214 -5.33 -6.35 9.10
N ARG A 215 -4.63 -7.43 9.49
CA ARG A 215 -4.02 -8.39 8.56
C ARG A 215 -5.02 -9.42 8.02
N SER A 216 -6.24 -9.47 8.54
CA SER A 216 -7.24 -10.41 8.07
C SER A 216 -7.77 -10.01 6.68
N PRO A 217 -8.09 -10.99 5.82
CA PRO A 217 -8.59 -10.74 4.48
C PRO A 217 -9.99 -10.13 4.50
N THR A 218 -10.32 -9.33 3.49
CA THR A 218 -11.59 -8.62 3.41
C THR A 218 -12.10 -8.59 1.98
N PHE A 219 -13.40 -8.41 1.79
CA PHE A 219 -14.02 -8.21 0.48
C PHE A 219 -14.57 -6.79 0.37
N ILE A 220 -14.27 -6.08 -0.72
CA ILE A 220 -14.75 -4.72 -0.95
C ILE A 220 -15.14 -4.55 -2.42
N ASP A 221 -16.47 -4.46 -2.65
CA ASP A 221 -17.07 -3.98 -3.90
C ASP A 221 -18.20 -3.02 -3.56
N VAL A 222 -17.91 -1.72 -3.66
CA VAL A 222 -18.83 -0.62 -3.34
C VAL A 222 -18.88 0.36 -4.49
N LYS A 223 -20.09 0.84 -4.82
CA LYS A 223 -20.33 1.80 -5.90
C LYS A 223 -21.19 2.94 -5.38
N SER A 224 -20.60 4.13 -5.35
CA SER A 224 -21.26 5.37 -4.89
C SER A 224 -21.98 5.21 -3.55
N GLN A 225 -21.35 4.53 -2.59
CA GLN A 225 -21.91 4.34 -1.26
C GLN A 225 -21.29 5.33 -0.28
N ARG A 226 -22.03 5.71 0.76
CA ARG A 226 -21.51 6.60 1.79
C ARG A 226 -20.36 5.93 2.54
N LEU A 227 -19.26 6.64 2.70
CA LEU A 227 -18.05 6.14 3.34
C LEU A 227 -18.34 5.67 4.78
N VAL A 228 -19.16 6.43 5.52
CA VAL A 228 -19.58 6.07 6.88
C VAL A 228 -20.28 4.71 6.95
N ASP A 229 -21.15 4.39 5.99
CA ASP A 229 -21.88 3.13 5.94
C ASP A 229 -20.94 1.96 5.61
N VAL A 230 -20.01 2.18 4.68
CA VAL A 230 -18.98 1.19 4.31
C VAL A 230 -18.08 0.89 5.51
N MET A 231 -17.62 1.93 6.21
CA MET A 231 -16.76 1.80 7.40
C MET A 231 -17.49 1.12 8.55
N GLY A 232 -18.77 1.42 8.77
CA GLY A 232 -19.60 0.72 9.75
C GLY A 232 -19.66 -0.79 9.49
N ARG A 233 -19.95 -1.18 8.23
CA ARG A 233 -19.99 -2.60 7.86
C ARG A 233 -18.63 -3.30 8.01
N LEU A 234 -17.53 -2.64 7.66
CA LEU A 234 -16.18 -3.19 7.87
C LEU A 234 -15.87 -3.35 9.36
N GLY A 235 -16.27 -2.37 10.17
CA GLY A 235 -16.14 -2.43 11.63
C GLY A 235 -16.90 -3.60 12.24
N ASP A 236 -18.16 -3.82 11.83
CA ASP A 236 -18.97 -4.95 12.28
C ASP A 236 -18.38 -6.29 11.84
N THR A 237 -17.99 -6.40 10.57
CA THR A 237 -17.46 -7.63 9.96
C THR A 237 -16.18 -8.10 10.65
N HIS A 238 -15.27 -7.17 10.94
CA HIS A 238 -13.98 -7.46 11.56
C HIS A 238 -13.99 -7.31 13.09
N SER A 239 -15.14 -6.92 13.65
CA SER A 239 -15.30 -6.59 15.08
C SER A 239 -14.26 -5.57 15.55
N ILE A 240 -14.10 -4.48 14.79
CA ILE A 240 -13.20 -3.36 15.09
C ILE A 240 -14.04 -2.08 15.18
N ALA A 241 -13.83 -1.28 16.23
CA ALA A 241 -14.45 0.04 16.29
C ALA A 241 -13.72 0.98 15.31
N ILE A 242 -14.45 1.48 14.30
CA ILE A 242 -13.96 2.49 13.35
C ILE A 242 -14.71 3.80 13.64
N LYS A 243 -13.97 4.86 13.97
CA LYS A 243 -14.52 6.17 14.34
C LYS A 243 -13.94 7.26 13.45
N PHE A 244 -14.77 8.25 13.12
CA PHE A 244 -14.31 9.45 12.43
C PHE A 244 -13.93 10.52 13.46
N ASP A 245 -12.75 11.11 13.28
CA ASP A 245 -12.29 12.29 14.01
C ASP A 245 -13.04 13.52 13.48
N LYS A 246 -14.31 13.65 13.90
CA LYS A 246 -15.21 14.69 13.37
C LYS A 246 -14.61 16.09 13.46
N GLN A 247 -13.93 16.39 14.56
CA GLN A 247 -13.29 17.68 14.74
C GLN A 247 -12.23 17.93 13.65
N SER A 248 -11.31 16.99 13.45
CA SER A 248 -10.24 17.15 12.45
C SER A 248 -10.80 17.23 11.01
N LEU A 249 -11.88 16.49 10.73
CA LEU A 249 -12.53 16.51 9.41
C LEU A 249 -13.30 17.82 9.19
N ASP A 250 -14.03 18.31 10.18
CA ASP A 250 -14.77 19.58 10.11
C ASP A 250 -13.81 20.77 9.93
N GLU A 251 -12.67 20.77 10.64
CA GLU A 251 -11.61 21.79 10.50
C GLU A 251 -10.97 21.77 9.11
N ALA A 252 -10.88 20.61 8.46
CA ALA A 252 -10.42 20.47 7.07
C ALA A 252 -11.53 20.71 6.03
N GLY A 253 -12.78 20.93 6.46
CA GLY A 253 -13.92 21.12 5.56
C GLY A 253 -14.37 19.84 4.84
N ILE A 254 -14.07 18.66 5.40
CA ILE A 254 -14.38 17.36 4.80
C ILE A 254 -15.74 16.86 5.34
N PRO A 255 -16.78 16.74 4.50
CA PRO A 255 -18.12 16.38 4.95
C PRO A 255 -18.25 14.88 5.21
N SER A 256 -17.81 14.43 6.39
CA SER A 256 -17.75 13.00 6.77
C SER A 256 -19.02 12.19 6.52
N ASP A 257 -20.19 12.81 6.64
CA ASP A 257 -21.48 12.16 6.46
C ASP A 257 -21.90 12.02 4.98
N ASP A 258 -21.42 12.87 4.08
CA ASP A 258 -21.84 12.91 2.67
C ASP A 258 -20.78 12.36 1.71
N LEU A 259 -19.57 12.08 2.21
CA LEU A 259 -18.52 11.44 1.42
C LEU A 259 -19.00 10.11 0.85
N THR A 260 -18.89 9.98 -0.47
CA THR A 260 -19.19 8.73 -1.18
C THR A 260 -17.92 8.12 -1.73
N VAL A 261 -17.91 6.79 -1.80
CA VAL A 261 -16.77 6.03 -2.30
C VAL A 261 -17.24 5.02 -3.34
N THR A 262 -16.42 4.85 -4.38
CA THR A 262 -16.52 3.75 -5.32
C THR A 262 -15.20 3.01 -5.36
N LEU A 263 -15.20 1.77 -4.92
CA LEU A 263 -14.04 0.88 -4.97
C LEU A 263 -14.54 -0.51 -5.37
N GLN A 264 -14.07 -0.99 -6.52
CA GLN A 264 -14.38 -2.32 -7.04
C GLN A 264 -13.08 -3.09 -7.15
N VAL A 265 -12.90 -4.05 -6.26
CA VAL A 265 -11.65 -4.75 -6.02
C VAL A 265 -11.89 -6.24 -5.82
N GLY A 266 -13.04 -6.61 -5.26
CA GLY A 266 -13.33 -7.96 -4.82
C GLY A 266 -12.55 -8.33 -3.56
N GLU A 267 -11.81 -9.43 -3.62
CA GLU A 267 -11.08 -9.99 -2.49
C GLU A 267 -9.74 -9.29 -2.27
N LEU A 268 -9.49 -8.85 -1.04
CA LEU A 268 -8.24 -8.27 -0.58
C LEU A 268 -7.58 -9.16 0.46
N ARG A 269 -6.24 -9.16 0.41
CA ARG A 269 -5.42 -9.89 1.37
C ARG A 269 -5.54 -9.37 2.80
N THR A 270 -5.68 -8.06 2.97
CA THR A 270 -5.72 -7.43 4.28
C THR A 270 -6.77 -6.31 4.35
N LEU A 271 -7.41 -6.19 5.51
CA LEU A 271 -8.28 -5.05 5.84
C LEU A 271 -7.50 -3.72 5.81
N ALA A 272 -6.23 -3.72 6.23
CA ALA A 272 -5.37 -2.53 6.17
C ALA A 272 -5.24 -1.98 4.74
N SER A 273 -5.04 -2.85 3.75
CA SER A 273 -5.03 -2.47 2.33
C SER A 273 -6.38 -1.91 1.90
N GLY A 274 -7.48 -2.57 2.30
CA GLY A 274 -8.84 -2.13 1.97
C GLY A 274 -9.19 -0.76 2.54
N LEU A 275 -8.87 -0.50 3.81
CA LEU A 275 -9.07 0.80 4.45
C LEU A 275 -8.24 1.89 3.77
N SER A 276 -6.97 1.60 3.47
CA SER A 276 -6.09 2.57 2.80
C SER A 276 -6.61 2.92 1.40
N LEU A 277 -6.99 1.92 0.60
CA LEU A 277 -7.57 2.13 -0.72
C LEU A 277 -8.91 2.87 -0.67
N LEU A 278 -9.81 2.51 0.26
CA LEU A 278 -11.09 3.19 0.40
C LEU A 278 -10.92 4.68 0.71
N LEU A 279 -10.04 5.02 1.66
CA LEU A 279 -9.81 6.42 2.03
C LEU A 279 -9.11 7.19 0.90
N GLU A 280 -8.04 6.62 0.32
CA GLU A 280 -7.30 7.23 -0.79
C GLU A 280 -8.19 7.48 -2.03
N GLN A 281 -9.22 6.65 -2.26
CA GLN A 281 -10.17 6.82 -3.36
C GLN A 281 -11.40 7.66 -3.00
N SER A 282 -11.55 8.07 -1.74
CA SER A 282 -12.63 8.96 -1.31
C SER A 282 -12.18 10.41 -1.26
N ASP A 283 -11.02 10.66 -0.64
CA ASP A 283 -10.45 11.98 -0.45
C ASP A 283 -8.94 11.85 -0.16
N SER A 284 -8.12 12.70 -0.79
CA SER A 284 -6.66 12.66 -0.65
C SER A 284 -6.15 12.97 0.76
N GLU A 285 -6.94 13.70 1.55
CA GLU A 285 -6.58 14.10 2.91
C GLU A 285 -6.95 13.05 3.95
N LEU A 286 -7.74 12.03 3.62
CA LEU A 286 -8.15 11.03 4.62
C LEU A 286 -7.07 9.99 4.89
N ARG A 287 -6.86 9.72 6.19
CA ARG A 287 -5.96 8.69 6.71
C ARG A 287 -6.62 7.93 7.84
N TRP A 288 -6.08 6.76 8.16
CA TRP A 288 -6.49 6.01 9.34
C TRP A 288 -5.31 5.76 10.28
N LEU A 289 -5.62 5.77 11.58
CA LEU A 289 -4.66 5.58 12.67
C LEU A 289 -5.16 4.51 13.63
N GLU A 290 -4.21 3.85 14.30
CA GLU A 290 -4.47 2.87 15.34
C GLU A 290 -4.50 3.60 16.69
N ARG A 291 -5.68 3.76 17.30
CA ARG A 291 -5.85 4.34 18.64
C ARG A 291 -6.22 3.23 19.63
N GLY A 292 -5.21 2.59 20.20
CA GLY A 292 -5.38 1.44 21.09
C GLY A 292 -5.93 0.22 20.34
N ASN A 293 -7.21 -0.10 20.56
CA ASN A 293 -7.91 -1.20 19.88
C ASN A 293 -9.01 -0.71 18.93
N GLU A 294 -8.96 0.57 18.56
CA GLU A 294 -9.88 1.22 17.65
C GLU A 294 -9.12 1.83 16.46
N ILE A 295 -9.84 2.06 15.36
CA ILE A 295 -9.34 2.78 14.19
C ILE A 295 -9.97 4.17 14.17
N ALA A 296 -9.14 5.20 14.10
CA ALA A 296 -9.59 6.57 13.88
C ALA A 296 -9.35 6.96 12.42
N ILE A 297 -10.40 7.37 11.72
CA ILE A 297 -10.33 8.02 10.40
C ILE A 297 -10.19 9.52 10.66
N THR A 298 -9.10 10.10 10.19
CA THR A 298 -8.75 11.50 10.42
C THR A 298 -8.10 12.10 9.18
N THR A 299 -7.66 13.35 9.25
CA THR A 299 -6.97 14.04 8.15
C THR A 299 -5.47 13.79 8.18
N ALA A 300 -4.80 13.97 7.04
CA ALA A 300 -3.36 13.77 6.90
C ALA A 300 -2.58 14.69 7.85
N GLY A 301 -3.03 15.94 8.03
CA GLY A 301 -2.46 16.88 8.98
C GLY A 301 -2.62 16.43 10.44
N SER A 302 -3.83 16.04 10.85
CA SER A 302 -4.09 15.55 12.22
C SER A 302 -3.31 14.27 12.52
N ALA A 303 -3.27 13.35 11.55
CA ALA A 303 -2.46 12.13 11.62
C ALA A 303 -0.97 12.39 11.77
N ALA A 304 -0.44 13.44 11.14
CA ALA A 304 0.96 13.82 11.27
C ALA A 304 1.30 14.39 12.65
N CYS A 305 0.31 14.89 13.40
CA CYS A 305 0.50 15.41 14.75
C CYS A 305 0.46 14.33 15.83
N GLU A 306 -0.10 13.15 15.55
CA GLU A 306 -0.24 12.05 16.51
C GLU A 306 1.04 11.19 16.58
N MET A 307 2.07 11.79 17.16
CA MET A 307 3.38 11.17 17.34
C MET A 307 3.38 10.22 18.53
N VAL A 308 3.91 9.01 18.33
CA VAL A 308 4.04 7.98 19.35
C VAL A 308 5.51 7.62 19.50
N ARG A 309 5.93 7.29 20.73
CA ARG A 309 7.28 6.77 20.98
C ARG A 309 7.24 5.25 21.08
N GLU A 310 7.98 4.58 20.19
CA GLU A 310 8.15 3.12 20.23
C GLU A 310 9.62 2.73 20.37
N THR A 311 9.87 1.56 20.97
CA THR A 311 11.21 0.99 21.11
C THR A 311 11.34 -0.23 20.22
N TYR A 312 12.42 -0.28 19.42
CA TYR A 312 12.71 -1.37 18.50
C TYR A 312 14.01 -2.08 18.88
N GLU A 313 13.97 -3.40 18.95
CA GLU A 313 15.18 -4.23 19.07
C GLU A 313 15.79 -4.47 17.68
N VAL A 314 17.04 -3.99 17.53
CA VAL A 314 17.73 -3.96 16.24
C VAL A 314 19.06 -4.70 16.24
N LYS A 315 19.46 -5.32 17.36
CA LYS A 315 20.74 -6.05 17.48
C LYS A 315 21.02 -7.00 16.31
N GLU A 316 20.01 -7.76 15.88
CA GLU A 316 20.13 -8.73 14.78
C GLU A 316 20.28 -8.07 13.40
N ILE A 317 19.98 -6.78 13.30
CA ILE A 317 20.03 -5.98 12.07
C ILE A 317 21.39 -5.27 11.91
N LEU A 318 22.11 -5.03 13.01
CA LEU A 318 23.35 -4.28 13.01
C LEU A 318 24.51 -5.07 12.39
N HIS A 319 25.44 -4.34 11.77
CA HIS A 319 26.72 -4.87 11.33
C HIS A 319 27.83 -4.21 12.16
N ASN A 320 28.69 -5.01 12.80
CA ASN A 320 29.75 -4.53 13.70
C ASN A 320 29.24 -3.56 14.78
N ASP A 321 28.01 -3.76 15.26
CA ASP A 321 27.33 -2.89 16.24
C ASP A 321 27.21 -1.41 15.81
N ASP A 322 27.31 -1.12 14.50
CA ASP A 322 27.16 0.22 13.95
C ASP A 322 25.69 0.63 13.86
N ILE A 323 25.17 1.12 14.98
CA ILE A 323 23.81 1.65 15.08
C ILE A 323 23.64 2.99 14.34
N ALA A 324 24.71 3.79 14.23
CA ALA A 324 24.66 5.09 13.58
C ALA A 324 24.33 4.94 12.08
N GLN A 325 24.94 3.97 11.40
CA GLN A 325 24.60 3.67 10.02
C GLN A 325 23.12 3.27 9.83
N LEU A 326 22.55 2.52 10.78
CA LEU A 326 21.13 2.16 10.72
C LEU A 326 20.24 3.39 10.92
N ILE A 327 20.60 4.27 11.87
CA ILE A 327 19.87 5.53 12.11
C ILE A 327 19.87 6.37 10.83
N ASP A 328 21.03 6.63 10.24
CA ASP A 328 21.15 7.40 8.99
C ASP A 328 20.29 6.76 7.89
N ALA A 329 20.41 5.44 7.70
CA ALA A 329 19.66 4.74 6.66
C ALA A 329 18.15 4.82 6.84
N VAL A 330 17.65 4.73 8.08
CA VAL A 330 16.24 4.91 8.39
C VAL A 330 15.80 6.35 8.11
N GLN A 331 16.59 7.35 8.52
CA GLN A 331 16.21 8.75 8.34
C GLN A 331 16.19 9.18 6.86
N TYR A 332 17.05 8.62 6.01
CA TYR A 332 17.01 8.87 4.57
C TYR A 332 15.92 8.07 3.85
N ALA A 333 15.63 6.85 4.31
CA ALA A 333 14.79 5.94 3.53
C ALA A 333 13.34 5.88 4.01
N VAL A 334 13.00 6.34 5.21
CA VAL A 334 11.64 6.24 5.77
C VAL A 334 11.09 7.61 6.06
N ALA A 335 10.10 8.06 5.29
CA ALA A 335 9.47 9.38 5.47
C ALA A 335 10.51 10.51 5.69
N PRO A 336 11.48 10.69 4.77
CA PRO A 336 12.71 11.47 5.02
C PRO A 336 12.48 12.91 5.48
N THR A 337 11.38 13.53 5.06
CA THR A 337 11.02 14.91 5.42
C THR A 337 10.45 15.05 6.83
N THR A 338 10.16 13.95 7.53
CA THR A 338 9.52 13.97 8.85
C THR A 338 10.51 14.04 10.01
N TRP A 339 11.79 13.76 9.76
CA TRP A 339 12.83 13.74 10.79
C TRP A 339 13.35 15.13 11.13
N GLU A 340 13.76 15.32 12.38
CA GLU A 340 14.35 16.58 12.88
C GLU A 340 15.50 17.08 12.00
N GLN A 341 16.37 16.19 11.51
CA GLN A 341 17.48 16.57 10.63
C GLN A 341 17.03 17.20 9.30
N ALA A 342 15.79 16.92 8.86
CA ALA A 342 15.18 17.45 7.65
C ALA A 342 14.16 18.57 7.96
N GLY A 343 14.10 19.05 9.21
CA GLY A 343 13.16 20.08 9.67
C GLY A 343 11.79 19.56 10.12
N GLY A 344 11.61 18.26 10.25
CA GLY A 344 10.42 17.64 10.83
C GLY A 344 10.48 17.52 12.36
N TYR A 345 9.52 16.79 12.94
CA TYR A 345 9.36 16.65 14.39
C TYR A 345 9.72 15.26 14.92
N ALA A 346 10.04 14.31 14.03
CA ALA A 346 10.37 12.96 14.43
C ALA A 346 11.81 12.84 14.91
N THR A 347 12.01 12.02 15.94
CA THR A 347 13.33 11.75 16.51
C THR A 347 13.63 10.27 16.54
N ILE A 348 14.92 9.93 16.44
CA ILE A 348 15.44 8.56 16.50
C ILE A 348 16.72 8.57 17.30
N GLU A 349 16.76 7.79 18.37
CA GLU A 349 17.88 7.77 19.31
C GLU A 349 18.28 6.33 19.66
N SER A 350 19.59 6.08 19.79
CA SER A 350 20.09 4.82 20.33
C SER A 350 20.01 4.81 21.86
N ARG A 351 19.50 3.72 22.44
CA ARG A 351 19.62 3.46 23.88
C ARG A 351 21.09 3.23 24.27
N LYS A 352 21.40 3.40 25.56
CA LYS A 352 22.76 3.24 26.12
C LYS A 352 23.43 1.89 25.80
N ASP A 353 22.64 0.85 25.54
CA ASP A 353 23.13 -0.49 25.20
C ASP A 353 23.52 -0.66 23.72
N GLY A 354 23.20 0.31 22.85
CA GLY A 354 23.48 0.25 21.41
C GLY A 354 22.69 -0.81 20.64
N THR A 355 21.70 -1.47 21.28
CA THR A 355 20.94 -2.59 20.69
C THR A 355 19.48 -2.25 20.41
N LYS A 356 19.01 -1.12 20.94
CA LYS A 356 17.63 -0.66 20.81
C LYS A 356 17.59 0.77 20.30
N LEU A 357 16.61 1.03 19.43
CA LEU A 357 16.25 2.36 18.96
C LEU A 357 14.97 2.82 19.65
N GLU A 358 14.98 4.04 20.16
CA GLU A 358 13.76 4.75 20.54
C GLU A 358 13.41 5.74 19.43
N ILE A 359 12.21 5.58 18.87
CA ILE A 359 11.74 6.38 17.73
C ILE A 359 10.46 7.08 18.14
N LEU A 360 10.44 8.40 18.01
CA LEU A 360 9.23 9.24 18.10
C LEU A 360 8.76 9.54 16.68
N GLN A 361 7.62 8.98 16.27
CA GLN A 361 7.12 9.10 14.91
C GLN A 361 5.60 8.88 14.83
N CYS A 362 4.97 9.25 13.70
CA CYS A 362 3.55 8.99 13.46
C CYS A 362 3.24 7.47 13.45
N ALA A 363 2.06 7.08 13.94
CA ALA A 363 1.64 5.67 13.98
C ALA A 363 1.66 4.97 12.59
N SER A 364 1.31 5.69 11.53
CA SER A 364 1.36 5.18 10.15
C SER A 364 2.78 4.84 9.69
N VAL A 365 3.77 5.65 10.06
CA VAL A 365 5.18 5.44 9.74
C VAL A 365 5.78 4.34 10.62
N HIS A 366 5.30 4.16 11.87
CA HIS A 366 5.67 2.99 12.68
C HIS A 366 5.29 1.66 12.01
N ARG A 367 4.17 1.60 11.28
CA ARG A 367 3.81 0.42 10.48
C ARG A 367 4.84 0.13 9.38
N ILE A 368 5.33 1.18 8.71
CA ILE A 368 6.41 1.09 7.72
C ILE A 368 7.71 0.62 8.38
N LEU A 369 8.07 1.18 9.53
CA LEU A 369 9.27 0.80 10.29
C LEU A 369 9.25 -0.67 10.74
N ARG A 370 8.12 -1.16 11.28
CA ARG A 370 7.96 -2.57 11.66
C ARG A 370 8.19 -3.49 10.46
N ARG A 371 7.61 -3.14 9.31
CA ARG A 371 7.80 -3.89 8.07
C ARG A 371 9.25 -3.84 7.59
N LEU A 372 9.86 -2.65 7.59
CA LEU A 372 11.25 -2.45 7.22
C LEU A 372 12.18 -3.29 8.10
N PHE A 373 12.02 -3.25 9.42
CA PHE A 373 12.87 -4.03 10.33
C PHE A 373 12.69 -5.54 10.15
N ALA A 374 11.49 -6.02 9.85
CA ALA A 374 11.28 -7.41 9.47
C ALA A 374 12.03 -7.77 8.17
N ASP A 375 11.92 -6.93 7.14
CA ASP A 375 12.64 -7.11 5.87
C ASP A 375 14.16 -7.10 6.09
N LEU A 376 14.67 -6.21 6.95
CA LEU A 376 16.10 -6.14 7.29
C LEU A 376 16.58 -7.40 8.02
N ARG A 377 15.81 -7.95 8.97
CA ARG A 377 16.14 -9.22 9.65
C ARG A 377 16.25 -10.39 8.64
N VAL A 378 15.33 -10.46 7.69
CA VAL A 378 15.37 -11.45 6.60
C VAL A 378 16.53 -11.19 5.63
N GLY A 379 16.87 -9.93 5.37
CA GLY A 379 17.99 -9.55 4.54
C GLY A 379 19.34 -9.96 5.15
N ARG A 380 19.45 -9.86 6.47
CA ARG A 380 20.63 -10.20 7.27
C ARG A 380 20.82 -11.69 7.48
N THR A 381 19.75 -12.47 7.47
CA THR A 381 19.89 -13.92 7.58
C THR A 381 20.69 -14.43 6.37
N PRO A 382 21.81 -15.15 6.60
CA PRO A 382 22.50 -15.80 5.51
C PRO A 382 21.53 -16.80 4.89
N LYS A 383 21.32 -16.73 3.57
CA LYS A 383 20.70 -17.86 2.87
C LYS A 383 21.65 -19.04 3.12
N ASN A 384 21.17 -20.10 3.76
CA ASN A 384 21.85 -21.39 3.74
C ASN A 384 22.35 -21.61 2.31
N GLN A 385 23.67 -21.66 2.14
CA GLN A 385 24.27 -22.17 0.92
C GLN A 385 23.75 -23.61 0.78
N PRO A 386 23.25 -24.01 -0.41
CA PRO A 386 23.11 -25.44 -0.68
C PRO A 386 24.47 -26.14 -0.57
#